data_AF-A0A914ZFU8-F1
#
_entry.id   AF-A0A914ZFU8-F1
#
_cell.length_a   1.000
_cell.length_b   1.000
_cell.length_c   1.000
_cell.angle_alpha   90.00
_cell.angle_beta   90.00
_cell.angle_gamma   90.00
#
_symmetry.space_group_name_H-M   'P 1'
#
loop_
_entity.id
_entity.type
_entity.pdbx_description
1 polymer ?
#
loop_
_entity_poly.entity_id
_entity_poly.type
_entity_poly.pdbx_seq_one_letter_code
_entity_poly.pdbx_strand_id
1 'polypeptide(L)'
;MEGSPAARCGQLRVGDRVIAVNGIDILSLAHNEIVNLIKDSGLSVRLTIAPPSPASPSQTGMQFSSSQTGLPYAPPSGRSLSYQNGGPHFSGAYNNPYETSHYRHLGQNGYSTATVSPIPPEAEPSLISVELNRGPKGFGFSIRGGQEFDAMPLFVLRIAEDGPAASDGKLRVGDQLIEINGQSTKGMTHANAIQIIKQYPTVKLLVRRPQGY
;
A
#
# COMPACT_ATOMS: atom_id res chain seq x y z
N MET A 1 18.38 22.75 2.36
CA MET A 1 18.38 24.22 2.28
C MET A 1 19.53 24.74 3.11
N GLU A 2 20.52 25.36 2.48
CA GLU A 2 21.51 26.15 3.20
C GLU A 2 20.79 27.24 4.01
N GLY A 3 21.23 27.45 5.26
CA GLY A 3 20.63 28.43 6.16
C GLY A 3 19.45 27.96 7.02
N SER A 4 18.98 26.72 6.89
CA SER A 4 17.93 26.19 7.80
C SER A 4 18.47 25.90 9.21
N PRO A 5 17.64 25.91 10.27
CA PRO A 5 18.06 25.48 11.61
C PRO A 5 18.69 24.08 11.64
N ALA A 6 18.19 23.17 10.79
CA ALA A 6 18.72 21.83 10.62
C ALA A 6 20.11 21.82 9.95
N ALA A 7 20.36 22.70 8.98
CA ALA A 7 21.67 22.86 8.37
C ALA A 7 22.70 23.47 9.36
N ARG A 8 22.25 24.38 10.23
CA ARG A 8 23.11 25.03 11.23
C ARG A 8 23.50 24.11 12.39
N CYS A 9 22.68 23.10 12.73
CA CYS A 9 23.03 22.19 13.81
C CYS A 9 24.11 21.17 13.40
N GLY A 10 24.27 20.89 12.10
CA GLY A 10 25.29 19.98 11.55
C GLY A 10 25.17 18.51 11.98
N GLN A 11 24.16 18.18 12.78
CA GLN A 11 23.94 16.85 13.36
C GLN A 11 22.93 16.01 12.58
N LEU A 12 22.18 16.60 11.65
CA LEU A 12 21.16 15.92 10.85
C LEU A 12 21.69 15.60 9.45
N ARG A 13 21.61 14.33 9.07
CA ARG A 13 21.99 13.81 7.76
C ARG A 13 20.78 13.28 7.00
N VAL A 14 20.87 13.27 5.68
CA VAL A 14 19.86 12.63 4.84
C VAL A 14 19.85 11.13 5.15
N GLY A 15 18.69 10.59 5.52
CA GLY A 15 18.52 9.19 5.94
C GLY A 15 18.32 9.01 7.44
N ASP A 16 18.57 10.05 8.24
CA ASP A 16 18.28 10.06 9.68
C ASP A 16 16.77 10.03 9.93
N ARG A 17 16.34 9.25 10.94
CA ARG A 17 14.93 9.12 11.30
C ARG A 17 14.64 9.87 12.59
N VAL A 18 13.63 10.75 12.58
CA VAL A 18 13.15 11.40 13.81
C VAL A 18 12.33 10.39 14.58
N ILE A 19 12.71 10.13 15.83
CA ILE A 19 12.03 9.17 16.71
C ILE A 19 11.35 9.82 17.91
N ALA A 20 11.73 11.05 18.28
CA ALA A 20 11.04 11.81 19.31
C ALA A 20 11.06 13.31 19.05
N VAL A 21 10.03 14.01 19.54
CA VAL A 21 9.88 15.47 19.49
C VAL A 21 9.70 15.98 20.92
N ASN A 22 10.55 16.91 21.36
CA ASN A 22 10.58 17.45 22.72
C ASN A 22 10.64 16.39 23.83
N GLY A 23 11.27 15.25 23.55
CA GLY A 23 11.37 14.12 24.49
C GLY A 23 10.18 13.16 24.46
N ILE A 24 9.17 13.42 23.62
CA ILE A 24 8.01 12.54 23.42
C ILE A 24 8.28 11.64 22.22
N ASP A 25 8.25 10.32 22.44
CA ASP A 25 8.36 9.32 21.38
C ASP A 25 7.22 9.51 20.37
N ILE A 26 7.58 9.61 19.09
CA ILE A 26 6.60 9.85 18.01
C ILE A 26 6.32 8.61 17.17
N LEU A 27 6.96 7.47 17.45
CA LEU A 27 6.80 6.24 16.66
C LEU A 27 5.43 5.58 16.88
N SER A 28 4.85 5.82 18.06
CA SER A 28 3.53 5.32 18.45
C SER A 28 2.40 6.34 18.28
N LEU A 29 2.73 7.59 17.91
CA LEU A 29 1.75 8.67 17.83
C LEU A 29 1.09 8.75 16.47
N ALA A 30 -0.19 9.15 16.47
CA ALA A 30 -0.89 9.48 15.25
C ALA A 30 -0.30 10.77 14.64
N HIS A 31 -0.33 10.87 13.31
CA HIS A 31 0.30 11.98 12.59
C HIS A 31 -0.16 13.37 13.06
N ASN A 32 -1.44 13.51 13.40
CA ASN A 32 -2.02 14.75 13.94
C ASN A 32 -1.38 15.13 15.29
N GLU A 33 -1.12 14.15 16.15
CA GLU A 33 -0.48 14.40 17.45
C GLU A 33 0.97 14.86 17.29
N ILE A 34 1.70 14.27 16.34
CA ILE A 34 3.07 14.69 15.99
C ILE A 34 3.06 16.13 15.45
N VAL A 35 2.09 16.46 14.58
CA VAL A 35 1.94 17.81 14.03
C VAL A 35 1.62 18.82 15.13
N ASN A 36 0.74 18.46 16.08
CA ASN A 36 0.41 19.32 17.21
C ASN A 36 1.62 19.52 18.13
N LEU A 37 2.38 18.46 18.42
CA LEU A 37 3.63 18.55 19.19
C LEU A 37 4.64 19.52 18.59
N ILE A 38 4.76 19.54 17.25
CA ILE A 38 5.64 20.47 16.56
C ILE A 38 5.06 21.88 16.58
N LYS A 39 3.75 22.05 16.35
CA LYS A 39 3.10 23.38 16.35
C LYS A 39 3.14 24.04 17.73
N ASP A 40 2.94 23.27 18.80
CA ASP A 40 2.93 23.76 20.19
C ASP A 40 4.34 24.00 20.75
N SER A 41 5.39 23.58 20.04
CA SER A 41 6.80 23.78 20.45
C SER A 41 7.28 25.24 20.35
N GLY A 42 6.52 26.12 19.70
CA GLY A 42 6.89 27.52 19.51
C GLY A 42 8.07 27.70 18.57
N LEU A 43 9.05 28.52 18.96
CA LEU A 43 10.21 28.87 18.10
C LEU A 43 11.36 27.85 18.15
N SER A 44 11.29 26.83 19.02
CA SER A 44 12.36 25.87 19.23
C SER A 44 11.82 24.47 19.44
N VAL A 45 12.36 23.51 18.69
CA VAL A 45 11.99 22.10 18.80
C VAL A 45 13.24 21.25 19.02
N ARG A 46 13.18 20.30 19.96
CA ARG A 46 14.23 19.31 20.19
C ARG A 46 13.84 18.00 19.51
N LEU A 47 14.67 17.51 18.60
CA LEU A 47 14.45 16.24 17.91
C LEU A 47 15.43 15.19 18.43
N THR A 48 14.93 13.98 18.69
CA THR A 48 15.77 12.80 18.92
C THR A 48 15.81 11.99 17.62
N ILE A 49 17.01 11.59 17.23
CA ILE A 49 17.30 11.00 15.92
C ILE A 49 17.85 9.60 16.08
N ALA A 50 17.33 8.65 15.31
CA ALA A 50 17.88 7.32 15.17
C ALA A 50 18.84 7.26 13.96
N PRO A 51 19.93 6.47 14.04
CA PRO A 51 20.83 6.26 12.93
C PRO A 51 20.09 5.62 11.73
N PRO A 52 20.54 5.88 10.49
CA PRO A 52 20.00 5.22 9.31
C PRO A 52 20.18 3.71 9.47
N SER A 53 19.09 2.96 9.36
CA SER A 53 19.11 1.50 9.42
C SER A 53 20.14 0.97 8.42
N PRO A 54 21.12 0.12 8.82
CA PRO A 54 22.06 -0.45 7.88
C PRO A 54 21.28 -1.26 6.85
N ALA A 55 21.43 -0.88 5.58
CA ALA A 55 20.91 -1.62 4.46
C ALA A 55 21.31 -3.10 4.61
N SER A 56 20.33 -3.99 4.52
CA SER A 56 20.57 -5.43 4.40
C SER A 56 21.58 -5.66 3.28
N PRO A 57 22.72 -6.34 3.51
CA PRO A 57 23.67 -6.59 2.45
C PRO A 57 23.02 -7.48 1.39
N SER A 58 22.82 -6.90 0.21
CA SER A 58 22.59 -7.61 -1.04
C SER A 58 23.66 -8.69 -1.20
N GLN A 59 23.26 -9.96 -1.22
CA GLN A 59 24.15 -11.08 -1.50
C GLN A 59 24.56 -11.03 -2.97
N THR A 60 25.73 -10.43 -3.22
CA THR A 60 26.46 -10.59 -4.47
C THR A 60 27.73 -11.38 -4.15
N GLY A 61 27.89 -12.54 -4.78
CA GLY A 61 29.18 -13.23 -4.88
C GLY A 61 29.25 -14.62 -4.24
N MET A 62 28.78 -15.64 -4.96
CA MET A 62 29.34 -16.99 -4.79
C MET A 62 30.41 -17.18 -5.87
N GLN A 63 31.66 -17.09 -5.44
CA GLN A 63 32.87 -17.36 -6.21
C GLN A 63 32.94 -18.86 -6.51
N PHE A 64 33.24 -19.22 -7.76
CA PHE A 64 33.57 -20.59 -8.15
C PHE A 64 35.09 -20.79 -8.15
N SER A 65 35.56 -21.70 -7.31
CA SER A 65 36.86 -22.39 -7.31
C SER A 65 36.64 -23.58 -6.34
N SER A 66 36.97 -24.84 -6.56
CA SER A 66 37.96 -25.51 -7.40
C SER A 66 37.74 -27.03 -7.36
N SER A 67 37.93 -27.72 -8.50
CA SER A 67 38.57 -29.03 -8.73
C SER A 67 38.36 -30.30 -7.83
N GLN A 68 38.07 -31.42 -8.54
CA GLN A 68 38.40 -32.86 -8.28
C GLN A 68 37.55 -33.61 -7.21
N THR A 69 37.13 -34.89 -7.30
CA THR A 69 37.19 -36.04 -8.23
C THR A 69 36.21 -37.12 -7.71
N GLY A 70 35.65 -38.00 -8.57
CA GLY A 70 35.17 -39.34 -8.17
C GLY A 70 33.66 -39.67 -8.30
N LEU A 71 33.32 -40.59 -9.21
CA LEU A 71 32.03 -41.30 -9.42
C LEU A 71 31.82 -42.45 -8.39
N PRO A 72 30.74 -43.29 -8.43
CA PRO A 72 29.36 -43.16 -8.94
C PRO A 72 28.24 -43.68 -7.97
N TYR A 73 26.99 -43.27 -8.27
CA TYR A 73 25.68 -43.95 -8.14
C TYR A 73 25.45 -45.19 -7.24
N ALA A 74 24.45 -45.09 -6.34
CA ALA A 74 23.39 -46.10 -6.10
C ALA A 74 22.30 -45.57 -5.13
N PRO A 75 20.99 -45.72 -5.43
CA PRO A 75 19.93 -45.73 -4.41
C PRO A 75 19.46 -47.18 -4.11
N PRO A 76 19.19 -47.55 -2.85
CA PRO A 76 18.64 -48.86 -2.52
C PRO A 76 17.11 -48.89 -2.66
N SER A 77 16.67 -49.83 -3.50
CA SER A 77 15.77 -50.95 -3.18
C SER A 77 14.45 -50.72 -2.40
N GLY A 78 13.35 -51.00 -3.11
CA GLY A 78 12.08 -51.53 -2.56
C GLY A 78 11.06 -51.72 -3.68
N ARG A 79 11.17 -52.76 -4.54
CA ARG A 79 10.38 -54.01 -4.51
C ARG A 79 8.92 -53.79 -4.05
N SER A 80 7.98 -53.59 -4.98
CA SER A 80 7.22 -54.59 -5.76
C SER A 80 6.10 -55.28 -4.98
N LEU A 81 4.85 -55.12 -5.42
CA LEU A 81 4.02 -56.24 -5.91
C LEU A 81 2.73 -55.74 -6.58
N SER A 82 2.31 -56.55 -7.53
CA SER A 82 1.42 -56.35 -8.66
C SER A 82 -0.07 -56.63 -8.38
N TYR A 83 -0.91 -55.87 -9.09
CA TYR A 83 -2.20 -56.18 -9.74
C TYR A 83 -3.02 -57.42 -9.33
N GLN A 84 -4.30 -57.21 -8.98
CA GLN A 84 -5.44 -57.73 -9.77
C GLN A 84 -6.78 -57.00 -9.48
N ASN A 85 -7.23 -56.23 -10.49
CA ASN A 85 -8.58 -56.13 -11.11
C ASN A 85 -9.88 -55.93 -10.28
N GLY A 86 -10.63 -54.86 -10.63
CA GLY A 86 -12.10 -54.75 -10.49
C GLY A 86 -12.62 -53.42 -9.88
N GLY A 87 -13.08 -52.46 -10.71
CA GLY A 87 -13.58 -51.11 -10.34
C GLY A 87 -15.02 -51.05 -9.75
N PRO A 88 -15.78 -49.91 -9.83
CA PRO A 88 -15.60 -48.74 -10.71
C PRO A 88 -15.82 -47.31 -10.10
N HIS A 89 -15.29 -46.28 -10.82
CA HIS A 89 -15.83 -44.90 -11.06
C HIS A 89 -16.02 -43.91 -9.88
N PHE A 90 -15.91 -42.58 -9.98
CA PHE A 90 -16.00 -41.60 -11.09
C PHE A 90 -15.13 -40.34 -10.77
N SER A 91 -14.66 -39.70 -11.84
CA SER A 91 -13.94 -38.42 -11.95
C SER A 91 -14.67 -37.19 -11.43
N GLY A 92 -13.93 -36.17 -10.99
CA GLY A 92 -14.47 -34.82 -10.77
C GLY A 92 -13.39 -33.76 -10.61
N ALA A 93 -12.99 -33.16 -11.72
CA ALA A 93 -12.14 -31.96 -11.77
C ALA A 93 -12.92 -30.74 -11.29
N TYR A 94 -12.29 -29.93 -10.43
CA TYR A 94 -12.81 -28.63 -10.01
C TYR A 94 -12.55 -27.61 -11.10
N ASN A 95 -13.61 -27.11 -11.74
CA ASN A 95 -13.63 -25.84 -12.46
C ASN A 95 -14.87 -25.05 -12.01
N ASN A 96 -14.61 -23.87 -11.46
CA ASN A 96 -15.54 -22.73 -11.30
C ASN A 96 -15.89 -22.16 -12.70
N PRO A 97 -16.83 -21.19 -12.88
CA PRO A 97 -17.51 -20.36 -11.89
C PRO A 97 -19.03 -20.18 -12.11
N TYR A 98 -19.62 -19.51 -11.14
CA TYR A 98 -20.99 -19.03 -11.01
C TYR A 98 -21.53 -18.28 -12.24
N GLU A 99 -22.66 -18.74 -12.76
CA GLU A 99 -23.63 -17.89 -13.45
C GLU A 99 -25.07 -18.38 -13.20
N THR A 100 -25.90 -17.42 -12.77
CA THR A 100 -27.24 -17.16 -13.33
C THR A 100 -28.44 -18.05 -12.91
N SER A 101 -29.18 -17.49 -11.94
CA SER A 101 -30.63 -17.15 -11.98
C SER A 101 -31.73 -18.21 -12.04
N HIS A 102 -32.42 -18.52 -10.93
CA HIS A 102 -33.85 -18.92 -10.95
C HIS A 102 -34.61 -18.56 -9.66
N TYR A 103 -35.63 -17.67 -9.76
CA TYR A 103 -36.72 -17.54 -8.78
C TYR A 103 -37.73 -18.67 -8.98
N ARG A 104 -38.22 -19.28 -7.88
CA ARG A 104 -39.52 -19.97 -7.63
C ARG A 104 -39.31 -21.12 -6.63
N HIS A 105 -40.13 -21.47 -5.63
CA HIS A 105 -41.56 -21.31 -5.33
C HIS A 105 -41.84 -21.43 -3.81
N LEU A 106 -43.08 -21.08 -3.43
CA LEU A 106 -43.67 -20.99 -2.08
C LEU A 106 -43.61 -22.27 -1.22
N GLY A 107 -43.60 -22.07 0.11
CA GLY A 107 -44.02 -23.06 1.11
C GLY A 107 -43.99 -22.47 2.53
N GLN A 108 -45.17 -22.18 3.08
CA GLN A 108 -45.43 -21.61 4.41
C GLN A 108 -44.85 -22.46 5.55
N ASN A 109 -44.29 -21.81 6.58
CA ASN A 109 -44.55 -22.07 8.01
C ASN A 109 -43.94 -20.95 8.85
N GLY A 110 -44.80 -20.29 9.64
CA GLY A 110 -44.49 -19.08 10.37
C GLY A 110 -43.60 -19.32 11.60
N TYR A 111 -42.55 -18.52 11.68
CA TYR A 111 -42.00 -18.00 12.94
C TYR A 111 -41.64 -16.54 12.71
N SER A 112 -42.39 -15.66 13.37
CA SER A 112 -42.12 -14.23 13.44
C SER A 112 -40.85 -14.01 14.26
N THR A 113 -39.68 -14.04 13.64
CA THR A 113 -38.51 -13.39 14.20
C THR A 113 -38.44 -12.02 13.57
N ALA A 114 -38.70 -11.00 14.40
CA ALA A 114 -38.60 -9.59 14.05
C ALA A 114 -37.45 -9.35 13.07
N THR A 115 -37.73 -8.59 12.02
CA THR A 115 -36.72 -7.99 11.14
C THR A 115 -35.67 -7.32 12.01
N VAL A 116 -34.60 -8.05 12.33
CA VAL A 116 -33.32 -7.45 12.65
C VAL A 116 -32.92 -6.84 11.32
N SER A 117 -33.27 -5.57 11.15
CA SER A 117 -32.72 -4.74 10.09
C SER A 117 -31.23 -5.05 10.03
N PRO A 118 -30.68 -5.42 8.86
CA PRO A 118 -29.24 -5.52 8.73
C PRO A 118 -28.67 -4.21 9.26
N ILE A 119 -27.80 -4.32 10.25
CA ILE A 119 -26.94 -3.22 10.70
C ILE A 119 -26.43 -2.60 9.40
N PRO A 120 -26.69 -1.30 9.11
CA PRO A 120 -26.18 -0.70 7.88
C PRO A 120 -24.68 -1.00 7.86
N PRO A 121 -24.15 -1.61 6.77
CA PRO A 121 -22.75 -1.97 6.71
C PRO A 121 -21.97 -0.72 7.09
N GLU A 122 -21.09 -0.86 8.08
CA GLU A 122 -20.03 0.10 8.39
C GLU A 122 -19.62 0.76 7.08
N ALA A 123 -19.88 2.06 6.95
CA ALA A 123 -19.96 2.70 5.65
C ALA A 123 -18.75 2.31 4.79
N GLU A 124 -19.03 1.61 3.68
CA GLU A 124 -17.98 1.08 2.79
C GLU A 124 -16.98 2.20 2.46
N PRO A 125 -15.65 1.96 2.56
CA PRO A 125 -14.67 2.98 2.27
C PRO A 125 -14.94 3.55 0.88
N SER A 126 -15.28 4.84 0.80
CA SER A 126 -15.73 5.42 -0.47
C SER A 126 -14.53 5.55 -1.41
N LEU A 127 -14.45 4.62 -2.36
CA LEU A 127 -13.50 4.66 -3.47
C LEU A 127 -14.02 5.62 -4.55
N ILE A 128 -13.16 6.50 -5.02
CA ILE A 128 -13.48 7.56 -5.96
C ILE A 128 -12.53 7.44 -7.15
N SER A 129 -13.09 7.30 -8.35
CA SER A 129 -12.32 7.33 -9.59
C SER A 129 -12.21 8.78 -10.07
N VAL A 130 -10.98 9.22 -10.33
CA VAL A 130 -10.65 10.57 -10.80
C VAL A 130 -9.82 10.44 -12.08
N GLU A 131 -10.16 11.20 -13.11
CA GLU A 131 -9.38 11.26 -14.35
C GLU A 131 -9.08 12.72 -14.67
N LEU A 132 -7.79 13.05 -14.77
CA LEU A 132 -7.34 14.44 -14.96
C LEU A 132 -6.49 14.55 -16.21
N ASN A 133 -6.76 15.58 -17.00
CA ASN A 133 -5.88 16.02 -18.07
C ASN A 133 -4.83 17.01 -17.53
N ARG A 134 -3.62 16.94 -18.07
CA ARG A 134 -2.50 17.75 -17.64
C ARG A 134 -2.69 19.20 -18.08
N GLY A 135 -2.65 20.13 -17.14
CA GLY A 135 -2.58 21.55 -17.40
C GLY A 135 -1.14 22.05 -17.59
N PRO A 136 -0.95 23.35 -17.86
CA PRO A 136 0.37 23.95 -18.08
C PRO A 136 1.35 23.76 -16.91
N LYS A 137 0.83 23.68 -15.68
CA LYS A 137 1.60 23.48 -14.44
C LYS A 137 1.50 22.05 -13.89
N GLY A 138 1.02 21.10 -14.70
CA GLY A 138 0.75 19.71 -14.27
C GLY A 138 -0.71 19.46 -13.92
N PHE A 139 -0.96 18.47 -13.07
CA PHE A 139 -2.33 18.02 -12.74
C PHE A 139 -2.99 18.79 -11.58
N GLY A 140 -2.26 19.70 -10.93
CA GLY A 140 -2.83 20.54 -9.87
C GLY A 140 -2.99 19.84 -8.51
N PHE A 141 -2.27 18.75 -8.25
CA PHE A 141 -2.19 18.13 -6.93
C PHE A 141 -0.75 17.74 -6.58
N SER A 142 -0.47 17.55 -5.29
CA SER A 142 0.77 16.95 -4.80
C SER A 142 0.46 15.75 -3.92
N ILE A 143 1.43 14.84 -3.79
CA ILE A 143 1.32 13.65 -2.95
C ILE A 143 2.41 13.62 -1.88
N ARG A 144 2.19 12.80 -0.85
CA ARG A 144 3.17 12.44 0.19
C ARG A 144 3.11 10.93 0.44
N GLY A 145 4.05 10.42 1.24
CA GLY A 145 4.18 8.99 1.52
C GLY A 145 4.95 8.25 0.42
N GLY A 146 4.95 6.93 0.48
CA GLY A 146 5.75 6.04 -0.34
C GLY A 146 6.40 4.95 0.51
N GLN A 147 6.75 3.82 -0.11
CA GLN A 147 7.35 2.67 0.55
C GLN A 147 8.62 3.01 1.37
N GLU A 148 9.40 3.99 0.90
CA GLU A 148 10.63 4.46 1.53
C GLU A 148 10.41 5.29 2.81
N PHE A 149 9.17 5.70 3.08
CA PHE A 149 8.78 6.48 4.26
C PHE A 149 8.02 5.60 5.25
N ASP A 150 8.70 4.59 5.81
CA ASP A 150 8.12 3.62 6.75
C ASP A 150 6.85 2.93 6.21
N ALA A 151 6.88 2.58 4.92
CA ALA A 151 5.74 1.99 4.20
C ALA A 151 4.45 2.84 4.27
N MET A 152 4.58 4.16 4.45
CA MET A 152 3.46 5.08 4.46
C MET A 152 2.71 5.02 3.11
N PRO A 153 1.37 4.84 3.11
CA PRO A 153 0.59 4.91 1.89
C PRO A 153 0.71 6.27 1.20
N LEU A 154 0.41 6.32 -0.10
CA LEU A 154 0.40 7.57 -0.84
C LEU A 154 -0.88 8.36 -0.53
N PHE A 155 -0.73 9.65 -0.21
CA PHE A 155 -1.85 10.55 0.08
C PHE A 155 -1.75 11.85 -0.70
N VAL A 156 -2.90 12.43 -1.05
CA VAL A 156 -2.98 13.80 -1.56
C VAL A 156 -2.61 14.77 -0.45
N LEU A 157 -1.56 15.57 -0.68
CA LEU A 157 -1.06 16.57 0.25
C LEU A 157 -1.68 17.95 0.00
N ARG A 158 -1.81 18.36 -1.26
CA ARG A 158 -2.33 19.67 -1.64
C ARG A 158 -3.10 19.59 -2.96
N ILE A 159 -4.13 20.42 -3.09
CA ILE A 159 -4.80 20.76 -4.34
C ILE A 159 -4.47 22.23 -4.67
N ALA A 160 -4.10 22.51 -5.92
CA ALA A 160 -3.88 23.87 -6.41
C ALA A 160 -5.21 24.47 -6.87
N GLU A 161 -5.57 25.66 -6.38
CA GLU A 161 -6.88 26.31 -6.58
C GLU A 161 -7.27 26.47 -8.05
N ASP A 162 -6.30 26.77 -8.92
CA ASP A 162 -6.51 26.92 -10.38
C ASP A 162 -6.03 25.70 -11.19
N GLY A 163 -5.86 24.55 -10.54
CA GLY A 163 -5.33 23.34 -11.15
C GLY A 163 -6.42 22.39 -11.69
N PRO A 164 -6.10 21.49 -12.64
CA PRO A 164 -7.06 20.50 -13.15
C PRO A 164 -7.76 19.68 -12.06
N ALA A 165 -7.05 19.30 -10.99
CA ALA A 165 -7.63 18.58 -9.85
C ALA A 165 -8.69 19.40 -9.10
N ALA A 166 -8.50 20.72 -8.93
CA ALA A 166 -9.51 21.59 -8.34
C ALA A 166 -10.72 21.75 -9.26
N SER A 167 -10.49 21.92 -10.57
CA SER A 167 -11.56 22.06 -11.56
C SER A 167 -12.45 20.81 -11.69
N ASP A 168 -11.88 19.59 -11.60
CA ASP A 168 -12.68 18.35 -11.53
C ASP A 168 -13.38 18.18 -10.18
N GLY A 169 -12.77 18.65 -9.09
CA GLY A 169 -13.41 18.77 -7.77
C GLY A 169 -13.64 17.46 -7.01
N LYS A 170 -13.33 16.30 -7.60
CA LYS A 170 -13.52 15.00 -6.94
C LYS A 170 -12.40 14.68 -5.97
N LEU A 171 -11.16 15.08 -6.29
CA LEU A 171 -9.97 14.82 -5.47
C LEU A 171 -9.89 15.80 -4.29
N ARG A 172 -9.60 15.30 -3.09
CA ARG A 172 -9.45 16.12 -1.88
C ARG A 172 -8.13 15.86 -1.18
N VAL A 173 -7.66 16.86 -0.43
CA VAL A 173 -6.53 16.70 0.50
C VAL A 173 -6.86 15.61 1.51
N GLY A 174 -5.90 14.73 1.76
CA GLY A 174 -6.07 13.58 2.66
C GLY A 174 -6.61 12.32 1.98
N ASP A 175 -7.08 12.38 0.72
CA ASP A 175 -7.44 11.18 -0.03
C ASP A 175 -6.21 10.27 -0.18
N GLN A 176 -6.38 8.97 0.06
CA GLN A 176 -5.32 7.97 -0.13
C GLN A 176 -5.36 7.47 -1.57
N LEU A 177 -4.21 7.44 -2.26
CA LEU A 177 -4.10 6.85 -3.59
C LEU A 177 -4.04 5.32 -3.47
N ILE A 178 -4.98 4.64 -4.11
CA ILE A 178 -5.08 3.17 -4.19
C ILE A 178 -4.50 2.67 -5.51
N GLU A 179 -4.78 3.39 -6.61
CA GLU A 179 -4.23 3.08 -7.93
C GLU A 179 -3.84 4.34 -8.70
N ILE A 180 -2.82 4.20 -9.56
CA ILE A 180 -2.41 5.20 -10.55
C ILE A 180 -2.36 4.48 -11.91
N ASN A 181 -3.20 4.91 -12.86
CA ASN A 181 -3.35 4.31 -14.18
C ASN A 181 -3.57 2.79 -14.14
N GLY A 182 -4.36 2.31 -13.17
CA GLY A 182 -4.67 0.90 -12.96
C GLY A 182 -3.55 0.10 -12.27
N GLN A 183 -2.44 0.74 -11.87
CA GLN A 183 -1.40 0.10 -11.07
C GLN A 183 -1.64 0.36 -9.58
N SER A 184 -1.68 -0.72 -8.80
CA SER A 184 -1.78 -0.63 -7.33
C SER A 184 -0.61 0.16 -6.74
N THR A 185 -0.90 1.04 -5.79
CA THR A 185 0.11 1.82 -5.07
C THR A 185 0.73 1.08 -3.88
N LYS A 186 0.27 -0.15 -3.58
CA LYS A 186 0.81 -0.93 -2.46
C LYS A 186 2.30 -1.22 -2.67
N GLY A 187 3.14 -0.82 -1.73
CA GLY A 187 4.58 -1.00 -1.85
C GLY A 187 5.27 -0.07 -2.85
N MET A 188 4.54 0.87 -3.44
CA MET A 188 5.08 1.80 -4.43
C MET A 188 5.92 2.88 -3.73
N THR A 189 7.11 3.15 -4.26
CA THR A 189 7.91 4.28 -3.81
C THR A 189 7.32 5.60 -4.29
N HIS A 190 7.63 6.69 -3.58
CA HIS A 190 7.21 8.03 -3.99
C HIS A 190 7.73 8.36 -5.39
N ALA A 191 9.02 8.08 -5.65
CA ALA A 191 9.64 8.34 -6.93
C ALA A 191 8.95 7.61 -8.09
N ASN A 192 8.58 6.33 -7.89
CA ASN A 192 7.88 5.55 -8.91
C ASN A 192 6.46 6.10 -9.16
N ALA A 193 5.72 6.47 -8.11
CA ALA A 193 4.42 7.09 -8.25
C ALA A 193 4.48 8.39 -9.06
N ILE A 194 5.46 9.25 -8.78
CA ILE A 194 5.68 10.49 -9.52
C ILE A 194 6.05 10.21 -10.98
N GLN A 195 6.88 9.19 -11.24
CA GLN A 195 7.24 8.80 -12.60
C GLN A 195 6.00 8.39 -13.41
N ILE A 196 5.15 7.52 -12.86
CA ILE A 196 3.92 7.05 -13.52
C ILE A 196 2.96 8.22 -13.77
N ILE A 197 2.72 9.08 -12.77
CA ILE A 197 1.86 10.27 -12.91
C ILE A 197 2.37 11.17 -14.02
N LYS A 198 3.69 11.36 -14.12
CA LYS A 198 4.28 12.27 -15.12
C LYS A 198 4.38 11.67 -16.52
N GLN A 199 4.26 10.37 -16.68
CA GLN A 199 4.51 9.67 -17.95
C GLN A 199 3.50 10.03 -19.04
N TYR A 200 2.25 10.35 -18.68
CA TYR A 200 1.17 10.54 -19.63
C TYR A 200 0.54 11.95 -19.52
N PRO A 201 -0.14 12.43 -20.58
CA PRO A 201 -0.90 13.68 -20.55
C PRO A 201 -2.20 13.58 -19.74
N THR A 202 -2.64 12.37 -19.42
CA THR A 202 -3.82 12.08 -18.60
C THR A 202 -3.43 11.12 -17.48
N VAL A 203 -4.00 11.30 -16.29
CA VAL A 203 -3.82 10.37 -15.16
C VAL A 203 -5.17 9.93 -14.62
N LYS A 204 -5.33 8.62 -14.46
CA LYS A 204 -6.49 8.00 -13.80
C LYS A 204 -6.08 7.55 -12.40
N LEU A 205 -6.77 8.03 -11.39
CA LEU A 205 -6.53 7.72 -9.99
C LEU A 205 -7.74 6.99 -9.42
N LEU A 206 -7.49 5.94 -8.65
CA LEU A 206 -8.46 5.41 -7.70
C LEU A 206 -8.04 5.86 -6.32
N VAL A 207 -8.90 6.59 -5.61
CA VAL A 207 -8.59 7.09 -4.27
C VAL A 207 -9.60 6.64 -3.24
N ARG A 208 -9.14 6.46 -2.00
CA ARG A 208 -9.99 6.20 -0.84
C ARG A 208 -10.08 7.45 0.02
N ARG A 209 -11.30 7.90 0.28
CA ARG A 209 -11.56 9.00 1.20
C ARG A 209 -11.70 8.47 2.64
N PRO A 210 -10.91 8.97 3.60
CA PRO A 210 -11.15 8.64 5.01
C PRO A 210 -12.53 9.16 5.43
N GLN A 211 -13.31 8.32 6.11
CA GLN A 211 -14.56 8.72 6.73
C GLN A 211 -14.26 9.21 8.14
N GLY A 212 -14.70 10.43 8.46
CA GLY A 212 -14.56 11.02 9.79
C GLY A 212 -13.40 12.02 9.91
N TYR A 213 -13.76 13.25 10.26
CA TYR A 213 -12.96 14.16 11.10
C TYR A 213 -13.74 14.34 12.40
#